data_AF-A0A952M163-F1
#
_entry.id   AF-A0A952M163-F1
#
_cell.length_a   1.000
_cell.length_b   1.000
_cell.length_c   1.000
_cell.angle_alpha   90.00
_cell.angle_beta   90.00
_cell.angle_gamma   90.00
#
_symmetry.space_group_name_H-M   'P 1'
#
loop_
_entity.id
_entity.type
_entity.pdbx_description
1 polymer ?
#
loop_
_entity_poly.entity_id
_entity_poly.type
_entity_poly.pdbx_seq_one_letter_code
_entity_poly.pdbx_strand_id
1 'polypeptide(L)'
;MQYDNEIPDPDEFITQLLHRLEINTEHSSASMAEVEHLLQNDGLDDPELIDLTHLPFVTIDNPDSRDLDQALLIERHAERYRIRYALADASFYVKPHSALFQEALTRGSSYYTPTVAIPMLPVELSEGLISLNPNVSRRA
;
A
#
# COMPACT_ATOMS: atom_id res chain seq x y z
N MET A 1 9.51 -42.80 -16.81
CA MET A 1 9.11 -41.88 -15.72
C MET A 1 7.69 -41.44 -16.03
N GLN A 2 6.72 -41.95 -15.28
CA GLN A 2 5.36 -41.39 -15.28
C GLN A 2 5.47 -40.03 -14.58
N TYR A 3 5.23 -38.95 -15.30
CA TYR A 3 4.87 -37.69 -14.66
C TYR A 3 3.44 -37.90 -14.17
N ASP A 4 3.26 -37.81 -12.84
CA ASP A 4 1.93 -37.76 -12.26
C ASP A 4 1.26 -36.49 -12.81
N ASN A 5 0.14 -36.67 -13.51
CA ASN A 5 -0.57 -35.60 -14.21
C ASN A 5 -1.59 -34.89 -13.31
N GLU A 6 -1.48 -35.03 -11.98
CA GLU A 6 -2.27 -34.22 -11.07
C GLU A 6 -1.71 -32.79 -11.04
N ILE A 7 -2.52 -31.85 -11.54
CA ILE A 7 -2.27 -30.43 -11.36
C ILE A 7 -2.35 -30.19 -9.84
N PRO A 8 -1.26 -29.71 -9.20
CA PRO A 8 -1.29 -29.43 -7.77
C PRO A 8 -2.36 -28.39 -7.46
N ASP A 9 -2.96 -28.48 -6.27
CA ASP A 9 -3.85 -27.43 -5.78
C ASP A 9 -3.13 -26.06 -5.85
N PRO A 10 -3.74 -25.02 -6.46
CA PRO A 10 -3.07 -23.74 -6.64
C PRO A 10 -2.59 -23.10 -5.33
N ASP A 11 -3.33 -23.26 -4.24
CA ASP A 11 -2.98 -22.68 -2.95
C ASP A 11 -1.81 -23.43 -2.31
N GLU A 12 -1.80 -24.76 -2.43
CA GLU A 12 -0.65 -25.57 -2.01
C GLU A 12 0.61 -25.20 -2.79
N PHE A 13 0.51 -25.06 -4.12
CA PHE A 13 1.65 -24.66 -4.96
C PHE A 13 2.18 -23.26 -4.59
N ILE A 14 1.29 -22.29 -4.41
CA ILE A 14 1.66 -20.93 -4.00
C ILE A 14 2.36 -20.97 -2.63
N THR A 15 1.80 -21.69 -1.66
CA THR A 15 2.40 -21.82 -0.31
C THR A 15 3.81 -22.42 -0.38
N GLN A 16 3.99 -23.49 -1.16
CA GLN A 16 5.32 -24.10 -1.36
C GLN A 16 6.29 -23.15 -2.06
N LEU A 17 5.81 -22.36 -3.04
CA LEU A 17 6.62 -21.36 -3.73
C LEU A 17 7.08 -20.26 -2.78
N LEU A 18 6.19 -19.70 -1.97
CA LEU A 18 6.51 -18.66 -1.00
C LEU A 18 7.55 -19.15 0.01
N HIS A 19 7.37 -20.36 0.55
CA HIS A 19 8.35 -20.97 1.45
C HIS A 19 9.71 -21.17 0.76
N ARG A 20 9.73 -21.67 -0.49
CA ARG A 20 10.98 -21.88 -1.25
C ARG A 20 11.70 -20.57 -1.58
N LEU A 21 10.96 -19.49 -1.76
CA LEU A 21 11.49 -18.15 -1.98
C LEU A 21 11.80 -17.40 -0.68
N GLU A 22 11.57 -18.03 0.48
CA GLU A 22 11.77 -17.43 1.80
C GLU A 22 10.97 -16.13 1.99
N ILE A 23 9.79 -16.04 1.36
CA ILE A 23 8.89 -14.88 1.48
C ILE A 23 8.07 -15.03 2.77
N ASN A 24 8.32 -14.14 3.73
CA ASN A 24 7.54 -14.06 4.95
C ASN A 24 6.18 -13.42 4.68
N THR A 25 5.11 -14.14 5.01
CA THR A 25 3.73 -13.66 4.86
C THR A 25 3.30 -12.76 6.02
N GLU A 26 3.82 -12.99 7.22
CA GLU A 26 3.49 -12.24 8.43
C GLU A 26 4.45 -11.08 8.68
N HIS A 27 3.91 -9.96 9.16
CA HIS A 27 4.72 -8.81 9.55
C HIS A 27 5.35 -8.98 10.93
N SER A 28 6.52 -8.40 11.15
CA SER A 28 7.20 -8.50 12.44
C SER A 28 6.40 -7.81 13.55
N SER A 29 6.50 -8.33 14.79
CA SER A 29 5.86 -7.72 15.96
C SER A 29 6.32 -6.29 16.21
N ALA A 30 7.57 -5.96 15.86
CA ALA A 30 8.10 -4.60 15.95
C ALA A 30 7.41 -3.65 14.97
N SER A 31 7.21 -4.05 13.72
CA SER A 31 6.44 -3.28 12.74
C SER A 31 4.98 -3.10 13.18
N MET A 32 4.34 -4.17 13.66
CA MET A 32 2.93 -4.08 14.11
C MET A 32 2.76 -3.16 15.33
N ALA A 33 3.72 -3.13 16.25
CA ALA A 33 3.70 -2.18 17.37
C ALA A 33 3.85 -0.72 16.89
N GLU A 34 4.66 -0.48 15.86
CA GLU A 34 4.79 0.84 15.24
C GLU A 34 3.50 1.26 14.52
N VAL A 35 2.84 0.33 13.81
CA VAL A 35 1.52 0.58 13.21
C VAL A 35 0.49 1.00 14.25
N GLU A 36 0.39 0.28 15.37
CA GLU A 36 -0.56 0.61 16.43
C GLU A 36 -0.38 2.05 16.94
N HIS A 37 0.87 2.50 17.08
CA HIS A 37 1.17 3.89 17.43
C HIS A 37 0.75 4.88 16.34
N LEU A 38 1.06 4.58 15.07
CA LEU A 38 0.70 5.45 13.93
C LEU A 38 -0.82 5.58 13.76
N LEU A 39 -1.60 4.52 14.01
CA LEU A 39 -3.06 4.57 13.90
C LEU A 39 -3.72 5.52 14.91
N GLN A 40 -3.00 5.97 15.95
CA GLN A 40 -3.48 6.95 16.92
C GLN A 40 -3.29 8.40 16.45
N ASN A 41 -2.46 8.63 15.42
CA ASN A 41 -2.22 9.95 14.84
C ASN A 41 -2.12 9.85 13.31
N ASP A 42 -3.14 10.35 12.62
CA ASP A 42 -3.20 10.34 11.15
C ASP A 42 -2.24 11.35 10.48
N GLY A 43 -1.56 12.19 11.26
CA GLY A 43 -0.59 13.16 10.78
C GLY A 43 -1.20 14.33 10.01
N LEU A 44 -2.52 14.52 10.06
CA LEU A 44 -3.20 15.61 9.35
C LEU A 44 -3.10 16.97 10.07
N ASP A 45 -2.57 16.99 11.30
CA ASP A 45 -2.36 18.18 12.13
C ASP A 45 -1.07 18.97 11.81
N ASP A 46 -0.30 18.51 10.83
CA ASP A 46 0.94 19.13 10.36
C ASP A 46 0.68 20.48 9.66
N PRO A 47 1.18 21.61 10.21
CA PRO A 47 0.94 22.94 9.67
C PRO A 47 1.64 23.21 8.33
N GLU A 48 2.56 22.34 7.89
CA GLU A 48 3.19 22.43 6.56
C GLU A 48 2.29 21.88 5.45
N LEU A 49 1.21 21.14 5.80
CA LEU A 49 0.26 20.61 4.83
C LEU A 49 -0.57 21.73 4.19
N ILE A 50 -0.83 21.55 2.89
CA ILE A 50 -1.75 22.40 2.12
C ILE A 50 -3.08 21.64 1.97
N ASP A 51 -4.16 22.22 2.49
CA ASP A 51 -5.49 21.65 2.35
C ASP A 51 -5.99 21.76 0.90
N LEU A 52 -6.04 20.61 0.22
CA LEU A 52 -6.59 20.44 -1.13
C LEU A 52 -7.85 19.54 -1.14
N THR A 53 -8.45 19.26 0.02
CA THR A 53 -9.61 18.34 0.15
C THR A 53 -10.86 18.87 -0.56
N HIS A 54 -10.90 20.16 -0.86
CA HIS A 54 -11.95 20.80 -1.66
C HIS A 54 -11.86 20.50 -3.17
N LEU A 55 -10.74 19.94 -3.64
CA LEU A 55 -10.55 19.56 -5.04
C LEU A 55 -11.06 18.14 -5.30
N PRO A 56 -11.75 17.88 -6.43
CA PRO A 56 -12.37 16.58 -6.71
C PRO A 56 -11.35 15.59 -7.31
N PHE A 57 -10.35 15.20 -6.52
CA PHE A 57 -9.43 14.13 -6.91
C PHE A 57 -10.17 12.80 -7.06
N VAL A 58 -9.69 11.96 -8.00
CA VAL A 58 -10.17 10.60 -8.20
C VAL A 58 -9.01 9.62 -8.24
N THR A 59 -9.22 8.42 -7.71
CA THR A 59 -8.36 7.25 -7.95
C THR A 59 -8.94 6.45 -9.12
N ILE A 60 -8.11 5.70 -9.84
CA ILE A 60 -8.53 4.87 -10.98
C ILE A 60 -7.76 3.57 -10.91
N ASP A 61 -8.41 2.56 -10.32
CA ASP A 61 -7.80 1.28 -9.97
C ASP A 61 -8.77 0.13 -10.28
N ASN A 62 -8.31 -1.11 -10.09
CA ASN A 62 -9.17 -2.27 -10.24
C ASN A 62 -10.22 -2.30 -9.10
N PRO A 63 -11.39 -2.93 -9.31
CA PRO A 63 -12.45 -2.99 -8.29
C PRO A 63 -12.00 -3.61 -6.96
N ASP A 64 -11.02 -4.51 -7.00
CA ASP A 64 -10.52 -5.24 -5.84
C ASP A 64 -9.29 -4.56 -5.19
N SER A 65 -8.76 -3.48 -5.78
CA SER A 65 -7.63 -2.73 -5.23
C SER A 65 -8.01 -2.02 -3.93
N ARG A 66 -7.08 -2.02 -2.96
CA ARG A 66 -7.28 -1.45 -1.61
C ARG A 66 -6.17 -0.49 -1.20
N ASP A 67 -5.00 -0.65 -1.78
CA ASP A 67 -3.79 0.15 -1.67
C ASP A 67 -3.76 1.24 -2.77
N LEU A 68 -4.60 2.27 -2.58
CA LEU A 68 -4.76 3.34 -3.56
C LEU A 68 -3.65 4.38 -3.39
N ASP A 69 -2.55 4.19 -4.12
CA ASP A 69 -1.33 5.01 -3.96
C ASP A 69 -1.40 6.39 -4.62
N GLN A 70 -2.38 6.63 -5.49
CA GLN A 70 -2.40 7.82 -6.32
C GLN A 70 -3.81 8.31 -6.64
N ALA A 71 -3.95 9.64 -6.65
CA ALA A 71 -5.17 10.30 -7.08
C ALA A 71 -4.84 11.43 -8.07
N LEU A 72 -5.72 11.69 -9.02
CA LEU A 72 -5.52 12.68 -10.06
C LEU A 72 -6.71 13.61 -10.25
N LEU A 73 -6.42 14.83 -10.67
CA LEU A 73 -7.39 15.82 -11.13
C LEU A 73 -6.88 16.44 -12.42
N ILE A 74 -7.69 16.41 -13.47
CA ILE A 74 -7.43 17.09 -14.73
C ILE A 74 -8.45 18.22 -14.87
N GLU A 75 -7.97 19.46 -14.96
CA GLU A 75 -8.81 20.64 -15.08
C GLU A 75 -8.38 21.52 -16.26
N ARG A 76 -9.35 22.25 -16.84
CA ARG A 76 -9.06 23.25 -17.87
C ARG A 76 -8.29 24.41 -17.25
N HIS A 77 -7.21 24.84 -17.90
CA HIS A 77 -6.40 25.96 -17.48
C HIS A 77 -6.06 26.85 -18.68
N ALA A 78 -6.89 27.87 -18.92
CA ALA A 78 -6.89 28.69 -20.14
C ALA A 78 -6.98 27.83 -21.41
N GLU A 79 -6.03 27.96 -22.34
CA GLU A 79 -5.97 27.15 -23.57
C GLU A 79 -5.28 25.80 -23.39
N ARG A 80 -5.01 25.39 -22.15
CA ARG A 80 -4.31 24.14 -21.80
C ARG A 80 -5.07 23.36 -20.72
N TYR A 81 -4.48 22.26 -20.30
CA TYR A 81 -4.91 21.49 -19.14
C TYR A 81 -3.87 21.59 -18.03
N ARG A 82 -4.34 21.52 -16.79
CA ARG A 82 -3.51 21.28 -15.61
C ARG A 82 -3.84 19.88 -15.10
N ILE A 83 -2.80 19.11 -14.85
CA ILE A 83 -2.89 17.81 -14.19
C ILE A 83 -2.31 17.99 -12.79
N ARG A 84 -3.08 17.59 -11.79
CA ARG A 84 -2.60 17.43 -10.42
C ARG A 84 -2.53 15.94 -10.13
N TYR A 85 -1.43 15.53 -9.55
CA TYR A 85 -1.17 14.15 -9.16
C TYR A 85 -0.81 14.18 -7.67
N ALA A 86 -1.57 13.45 -6.87
CA ALA A 86 -1.36 13.26 -5.45
C ALA A 86 -0.84 11.84 -5.27
N LEU A 87 0.27 11.66 -4.55
CA LEU A 87 0.89 10.36 -4.28
C LEU A 87 0.84 10.12 -2.79
N ALA A 88 0.30 8.98 -2.35
CA ALA A 88 0.20 8.66 -0.94
C ALA A 88 1.53 8.91 -0.19
N ASP A 89 1.49 9.65 0.91
CA ASP A 89 2.68 10.09 1.65
C ASP A 89 3.23 8.97 2.55
N ALA A 90 3.61 7.83 1.96
CA ALA A 90 4.15 6.68 2.68
C ALA A 90 5.44 7.05 3.46
N SER A 91 6.20 8.03 2.97
CA SER A 91 7.43 8.52 3.61
C SER A 91 7.19 9.24 4.94
N PHE A 92 5.99 9.77 5.13
CA PHE A 92 5.58 10.31 6.41
C PHE A 92 5.47 9.22 7.47
N TYR A 93 4.86 8.08 7.13
CA TYR A 93 4.59 6.98 8.06
C TYR A 93 5.78 6.03 8.22
N VAL A 94 6.56 5.79 7.16
CA VAL A 94 7.68 4.84 7.16
C VAL A 94 9.01 5.61 7.22
N LYS A 95 9.47 5.91 8.44
CA LYS A 95 10.70 6.70 8.64
C LYS A 95 11.97 5.85 8.48
N PRO A 96 13.06 6.39 7.91
CA PRO A 96 14.34 5.70 7.88
C PRO A 96 14.73 5.18 9.27
N HIS A 97 15.28 3.97 9.30
CA HIS A 97 15.70 3.27 10.53
C HIS A 97 14.58 2.81 11.48
N SER A 98 13.31 3.00 11.14
CA SER A 98 12.16 2.41 11.87
C SER A 98 12.03 0.90 11.65
N ALA A 99 11.17 0.24 12.44
CA ALA A 99 10.90 -1.19 12.25
C ALA A 99 10.19 -1.42 10.91
N LEU A 100 9.20 -0.59 10.60
CA LEU A 100 8.51 -0.59 9.31
C LEU A 100 9.48 -0.40 8.14
N PHE A 101 10.46 0.50 8.26
CA PHE A 101 11.43 0.74 7.20
C PHE A 101 12.37 -0.44 6.98
N GLN A 102 12.90 -1.05 8.05
CA GLN A 102 13.74 -2.24 7.93
C GLN A 102 12.98 -3.41 7.32
N GLU A 103 11.72 -3.58 7.71
CA GLU A 103 10.88 -4.63 7.14
C GLU A 103 10.52 -4.35 5.68
N ALA A 104 10.17 -3.11 5.32
CA ALA A 104 9.93 -2.72 3.93
C ALA A 104 11.15 -2.95 3.04
N LEU A 105 12.37 -2.66 3.54
CA LEU A 105 13.61 -2.98 2.83
C LEU A 105 13.84 -4.49 2.67
N THR A 106 13.48 -5.27 3.68
CA THR A 106 13.62 -6.74 3.66
C THR A 106 12.63 -7.37 2.68
N ARG A 107 11.39 -6.88 2.63
CA ARG A 107 10.34 -7.35 1.72
C ARG A 107 10.55 -6.86 0.28
N GLY A 108 11.01 -5.62 0.11
CA GLY A 108 11.33 -4.99 -1.19
C GLY A 108 10.11 -4.62 -2.04
N SER A 109 9.05 -5.43 -2.03
CA SER A 109 7.82 -5.20 -2.80
C SER A 109 6.63 -5.97 -2.21
N SER A 110 5.40 -5.56 -2.57
CA SER A 110 4.21 -6.39 -2.40
C SER A 110 4.20 -7.52 -3.44
N TYR A 111 3.80 -8.73 -3.05
CA TYR A 111 3.64 -9.87 -3.95
C TYR A 111 2.15 -10.20 -4.14
N TYR A 112 1.67 -10.16 -5.37
CA TYR A 112 0.30 -10.53 -5.71
C TYR A 112 0.31 -11.87 -6.44
N THR A 113 -0.26 -12.88 -5.80
CA THR A 113 -0.49 -14.20 -6.39
C THR A 113 -1.97 -14.33 -6.77
N PRO A 114 -2.38 -15.37 -7.52
CA PRO A 114 -3.79 -15.58 -7.85
C PRO A 114 -4.75 -15.66 -6.65
N THR A 115 -4.26 -16.06 -5.46
CA THR A 115 -5.13 -16.31 -4.28
C THR A 115 -4.72 -15.56 -3.02
N VAL A 116 -3.47 -15.11 -2.92
CA VAL A 116 -2.99 -14.31 -1.78
C VAL A 116 -2.19 -13.09 -2.23
N ALA A 117 -2.44 -11.95 -1.58
CA ALA A 117 -1.59 -10.77 -1.63
C ALA A 117 -0.74 -10.70 -0.36
N ILE A 118 0.56 -10.43 -0.53
CA ILE A 118 1.53 -10.29 0.56
C ILE A 118 2.07 -8.88 0.48
N PRO A 119 1.52 -7.94 1.27
CA PRO A 119 1.87 -6.55 1.12
C PRO A 119 3.26 -6.26 1.69
N MET A 120 3.92 -5.25 1.13
CA MET A 120 5.21 -4.74 1.62
C MET A 120 5.09 -4.09 3.00
N LEU A 121 3.96 -3.45 3.27
CA LEU A 121 3.63 -2.81 4.54
C LEU A 121 2.44 -3.53 5.17
N PRO A 122 2.26 -3.43 6.50
CA PRO A 122 1.05 -3.94 7.14
C PRO A 122 -0.22 -3.34 6.53
N VAL A 123 -1.27 -4.16 6.42
CA VAL A 123 -2.53 -3.82 5.73
C VAL A 123 -3.18 -2.56 6.30
N GLU A 124 -3.10 -2.37 7.61
CA GLU A 124 -3.63 -1.20 8.30
C GLU A 124 -2.99 0.11 7.83
N LEU A 125 -1.75 0.05 7.34
CA LEU A 125 -1.10 1.18 6.68
C LEU A 125 -1.39 1.18 5.18
N SER A 126 -1.01 0.13 4.44
CA SER A 126 -1.05 0.12 2.97
C SER A 126 -2.46 0.28 2.42
N GLU A 127 -3.45 -0.37 3.01
CA GLU A 127 -4.85 -0.31 2.59
C GLU A 127 -5.68 0.69 3.42
N GLY A 128 -5.12 1.17 4.53
CA GLY A 128 -5.81 2.04 5.50
C GLY A 128 -5.31 3.47 5.50
N LEU A 129 -4.28 3.72 6.32
CA LEU A 129 -3.80 5.07 6.65
C LEU A 129 -3.06 5.76 5.50
N ILE A 130 -2.34 4.99 4.66
CA ILE A 130 -1.60 5.49 3.51
C ILE A 130 -2.50 5.59 2.28
N SER A 131 -3.34 4.57 2.06
CA SER A 131 -4.26 4.51 0.91
C SER A 131 -5.17 5.74 0.83
N LEU A 132 -5.26 6.32 -0.38
CA LEU A 132 -6.11 7.46 -0.74
C LEU A 132 -7.58 7.05 -0.87
N ASN A 133 -8.11 6.46 0.20
CA ASN A 133 -9.47 5.94 0.29
C ASN A 133 -10.53 7.05 0.10
N PRO A 134 -11.67 6.72 -0.54
CA PRO A 134 -12.69 7.70 -0.87
C PRO A 134 -13.35 8.29 0.38
N ASN A 135 -13.65 9.60 0.32
CA ASN A 135 -14.37 10.35 1.36
C ASN A 135 -13.67 10.44 2.72
N VAL A 136 -12.35 10.25 2.78
CA VAL A 136 -11.56 10.45 3.99
C VAL A 136 -10.34 11.29 3.66
N SER A 137 -10.00 12.27 4.50
CA SER A 137 -8.78 13.07 4.34
C SER A 137 -7.54 12.19 4.50
N ARG A 138 -6.56 12.40 3.64
CA ARG A 138 -5.28 11.65 3.60
C ARG A 138 -4.14 12.58 3.22
N ARG A 139 -2.94 12.27 3.72
CA ARG A 139 -1.69 12.91 3.29
C ARG A 139 -1.25 12.35 1.93
N ALA A 140 -0.79 13.23 1.05
CA ALA A 140 -0.31 12.90 -0.30
C ALA A 140 0.71 13.92 -0.81
#